data_AF-A0A0A2Y272-F1
#
_entry.id   AF-A0A0A2Y272-F1
#
_cell.length_a   1.000
_cell.length_b   1.000
_cell.length_c   1.000
_cell.angle_alpha   90.00
_cell.angle_beta   90.00
_cell.angle_gamma   90.00
#
_symmetry.space_group_name_H-M   'P 1'
#
loop_
_entity.id
_entity.type
_entity.pdbx_description
1 polymer ?
#
loop_
_entity_poly.entity_id
_entity_poly.type
_entity_poly.pdbx_seq_one_letter_code
_entity_poly.pdbx_strand_id
1 'polypeptide(L)'
;MFKMLKQGVNYAAMWQEINHIKKLQMIFPEPRIIKATKFSQQLLMPLLLLTLAWQYFVIGYHIASFASTILTIIFIISLPLQGFYWLGKRSLTPLNEGTLAWYFKIYQKLSLQKALPAMETQPTFNDLVRLLQLADKTLDQDFWEEI
;
A
#
# COMPACT_ATOMS: atom_id res chain seq x y z
N MET A 1 -14.75 9.48 -1.37
CA MET A 1 -14.32 8.26 -0.65
C MET A 1 -13.84 7.15 -1.58
N PHE A 2 -14.68 6.62 -2.48
CA PHE A 2 -14.30 5.52 -3.40
C PHE A 2 -13.07 5.79 -4.27
N LYS A 3 -12.90 7.03 -4.77
CA LYS A 3 -11.70 7.43 -5.53
C LYS A 3 -10.40 7.22 -4.73
N MET A 4 -10.43 7.47 -3.42
CA MET A 4 -9.27 7.32 -2.54
C MET A 4 -8.89 5.86 -2.32
N LEU A 5 -9.89 4.99 -2.14
CA LEU A 5 -9.68 3.56 -2.02
C LEU A 5 -9.13 2.97 -3.32
N LYS A 6 -9.72 3.35 -4.46
CA LYS A 6 -9.23 2.94 -5.79
C LYS A 6 -7.78 3.38 -6.00
N GLN A 7 -7.45 4.60 -5.61
CA GLN A 7 -6.10 5.12 -5.64
C GLN A 7 -5.16 4.31 -4.74
N GLY A 8 -5.58 3.97 -3.53
CA GLY A 8 -4.78 3.13 -2.61
C GLY A 8 -4.54 1.72 -3.12
N VAL A 9 -5.53 1.10 -3.78
CA VAL A 9 -5.37 -0.20 -4.44
C VAL A 9 -4.37 -0.12 -5.59
N ASN A 10 -4.48 0.89 -6.45
CA ASN A 10 -3.53 1.11 -7.55
C ASN A 10 -2.11 1.38 -7.02
N TYR A 11 -1.99 2.20 -5.98
CA TYR A 11 -0.72 2.52 -5.32
C TYR A 11 -0.08 1.28 -4.70
N ALA A 12 -0.88 0.44 -4.04
CA ALA A 12 -0.43 -0.84 -3.53
C ALA A 12 0.13 -1.71 -4.66
N ALA A 13 -0.59 -1.80 -5.80
CA ALA A 13 -0.18 -2.59 -6.96
C ALA A 13 1.18 -2.13 -7.52
N MET A 14 1.36 -0.83 -7.72
CA MET A 14 2.63 -0.27 -8.22
C MET A 14 3.81 -0.63 -7.31
N TRP A 15 3.63 -0.53 -5.99
CA TRP A 15 4.65 -0.94 -5.02
C TRP A 15 4.98 -2.44 -5.07
N GLN A 16 4.06 -3.30 -5.48
CA GLN A 16 4.32 -4.74 -5.53
C GLN A 16 5.29 -5.13 -6.63
N GLU A 17 5.28 -4.38 -7.74
CA GLU A 17 6.19 -4.61 -8.87
C GLU A 17 7.65 -4.44 -8.43
N ILE A 18 7.94 -3.42 -7.63
CA ILE A 18 9.28 -3.10 -7.11
C ILE A 18 9.59 -3.74 -5.75
N ASN A 19 8.71 -4.60 -5.24
CA ASN A 19 8.85 -5.21 -3.92
C ASN A 19 10.06 -6.17 -3.82
N HIS A 20 10.67 -6.57 -4.94
CA HIS A 20 11.86 -7.40 -4.94
C HIS A 20 13.11 -6.65 -4.42
N ILE A 21 13.10 -5.31 -4.42
CA ILE A 21 14.20 -4.47 -3.90
C ILE A 21 14.10 -4.40 -2.37
N LYS A 22 14.87 -5.23 -1.67
CA LYS A 22 14.79 -5.38 -0.20
C LYS A 22 15.09 -4.08 0.56
N LYS A 23 16.00 -3.24 0.07
CA LYS A 23 16.36 -1.98 0.73
C LYS A 23 15.20 -0.99 0.80
N LEU A 24 14.38 -0.92 -0.25
CA LEU A 24 13.17 -0.09 -0.23
C LEU A 24 12.21 -0.51 0.88
N GLN A 25 12.11 -1.80 1.19
CA GLN A 25 11.28 -2.29 2.30
C GLN A 25 11.78 -1.88 3.69
N MET A 26 13.08 -1.56 3.81
CA MET A 26 13.67 -1.07 5.06
C MET A 26 13.41 0.43 5.25
N ILE A 27 13.55 1.20 4.17
CA ILE A 27 13.40 2.66 4.15
C ILE A 27 11.93 3.08 4.23
N PHE A 28 11.07 2.42 3.47
CA PHE A 28 9.67 2.82 3.29
C PHE A 28 8.70 1.96 4.13
N PRO A 29 7.71 2.56 4.81
CA PRO A 29 6.67 1.81 5.52
C PRO A 29 5.66 1.12 4.58
N GLU A 30 5.54 1.56 3.34
CA GLU A 30 4.51 1.14 2.38
C GLU A 30 4.50 -0.39 2.14
N PRO A 31 5.64 -1.07 1.90
CA PRO A 31 5.64 -2.53 1.72
C PRO A 31 5.09 -3.31 2.93
N ARG A 32 5.34 -2.81 4.16
CA ARG A 32 4.85 -3.44 5.39
C ARG A 32 3.34 -3.31 5.52
N ILE A 33 2.82 -2.12 5.21
CA ILE A 33 1.38 -1.84 5.27
C ILE A 33 0.64 -2.60 4.18
N ILE A 34 1.21 -2.72 2.97
CA ILE A 34 0.64 -3.53 1.90
C ILE A 34 0.60 -5.01 2.31
N LYS A 35 1.68 -5.53 2.90
CA LYS A 35 1.74 -6.92 3.39
C LYS A 35 0.69 -7.17 4.47
N ALA A 36 0.56 -6.27 5.45
CA ALA A 36 -0.46 -6.35 6.49
C ALA A 36 -1.89 -6.27 5.92
N THR A 37 -2.13 -5.38 4.97
CA THR A 37 -3.44 -5.22 4.31
C THR A 37 -3.82 -6.49 3.54
N LYS A 38 -2.88 -7.07 2.78
CA LYS A 38 -3.08 -8.33 2.06
C LYS A 38 -3.32 -9.49 3.01
N PHE A 39 -2.59 -9.54 4.11
CA PHE A 39 -2.80 -10.54 5.15
C PHE A 39 -4.20 -10.43 5.75
N SER A 40 -4.67 -9.22 6.05
CA SER A 40 -6.05 -8.99 6.50
C SER A 40 -7.09 -9.42 5.47
N GLN A 41 -6.83 -9.23 4.16
CA GLN A 41 -7.70 -9.73 3.10
C GLN A 41 -7.73 -11.27 3.05
N GLN A 42 -6.58 -11.92 3.20
CA GLN A 42 -6.48 -13.39 3.23
C GLN A 42 -7.18 -13.97 4.47
N LEU A 43 -7.07 -13.30 5.61
CA LEU A 43 -7.73 -13.70 6.85
C LEU A 43 -9.23 -13.37 6.89
N LEU A 44 -9.74 -12.54 5.98
CA LEU A 44 -11.13 -12.09 6.00
C LEU A 44 -12.10 -13.27 5.92
N MET A 45 -11.95 -14.15 4.92
CA MET A 45 -12.82 -15.32 4.75
C MET A 45 -12.80 -16.27 5.97
N PRO A 46 -11.64 -16.75 6.46
CA PRO A 46 -11.62 -17.65 7.62
C PRO A 46 -12.16 -16.98 8.88
N LEU A 47 -11.90 -15.69 9.11
CA LEU A 47 -12.46 -14.97 10.25
C LEU A 47 -13.98 -14.85 10.18
N LEU A 48 -14.54 -14.56 9.00
CA LEU A 48 -15.99 -14.50 8.84
C LEU A 48 -16.66 -15.85 9.10
N LEU A 49 -16.11 -16.93 8.54
CA LEU A 49 -16.61 -18.29 8.79
C LEU A 49 -16.51 -18.66 10.27
N LEU A 50 -15.38 -18.35 10.91
CA LEU A 50 -15.20 -18.57 12.35
C LEU A 50 -16.23 -17.78 13.16
N THR A 51 -16.47 -16.51 12.83
CA THR A 51 -17.41 -15.64 13.54
C THR A 51 -18.84 -16.18 13.42
N LEU A 52 -19.24 -16.62 12.23
CA LEU A 52 -20.56 -17.21 11.98
C LEU A 52 -20.72 -18.58 12.65
N ALA A 53 -19.69 -19.43 12.59
CA ALA A 53 -19.68 -20.71 13.29
C ALA A 53 -19.76 -20.51 14.81
N TRP A 54 -19.01 -19.56 15.35
CA TRP A 54 -19.05 -19.21 16.77
C TRP A 54 -20.43 -18.72 17.20
N GLN A 55 -21.06 -17.85 16.41
CA GLN A 55 -22.45 -17.42 16.62
C GLN A 55 -23.42 -18.59 16.64
N TYR A 56 -23.29 -19.53 15.69
CA TYR A 56 -24.18 -20.67 15.55
C TYR A 56 -24.02 -21.70 16.68
N PHE A 57 -22.79 -22.09 17.02
CA PHE A 57 -22.53 -23.19 17.96
C PHE A 57 -22.51 -22.76 19.43
N VAL A 58 -22.09 -21.53 19.75
CA VAL A 58 -21.79 -21.13 21.13
C VAL A 58 -22.84 -20.17 21.69
N ILE A 59 -23.27 -19.19 20.89
CA ILE A 59 -24.05 -18.04 21.40
C ILE A 59 -25.57 -18.24 21.25
N GLY A 60 -26.02 -18.94 20.20
CA GLY A 60 -27.45 -19.16 19.92
C GLY A 60 -28.16 -17.98 19.25
N TYR A 61 -29.50 -18.00 19.18
CA TYR A 61 -30.31 -17.15 18.29
C TYR A 61 -30.95 -15.92 18.94
N HIS A 62 -30.31 -15.33 19.96
CA HIS A 62 -30.82 -14.11 20.56
C HIS A 62 -30.53 -12.87 19.70
N ILE A 63 -31.47 -11.91 19.67
CA ILE A 63 -31.35 -10.66 18.90
C ILE A 63 -30.10 -9.86 19.28
N ALA A 64 -29.77 -9.80 20.57
CA ALA A 64 -28.57 -9.10 21.05
C ALA A 64 -27.28 -9.74 20.51
N SER A 65 -27.22 -11.07 20.50
CA SER A 65 -26.09 -11.84 19.98
C SER A 65 -25.90 -11.64 18.48
N PHE A 66 -27.00 -11.62 17.72
CA PHE A 66 -26.98 -11.35 16.29
C PHE A 66 -26.41 -9.95 15.99
N ALA A 67 -26.80 -8.93 16.77
CA ALA A 67 -26.26 -7.58 16.64
C ALA A 67 -24.74 -7.53 16.90
N SER A 68 -24.24 -8.23 17.93
CA SER A 68 -22.79 -8.30 18.19
C SER A 68 -22.00 -9.00 17.09
N THR A 69 -22.58 -10.03 16.46
CA THR A 69 -21.96 -10.75 15.35
C THR A 69 -21.90 -9.88 14.09
N ILE A 70 -22.98 -9.15 13.76
CA ILE A 70 -22.95 -8.18 12.66
C ILE A 70 -21.88 -7.12 12.90
N LEU A 71 -21.78 -6.58 14.12
CA LEU A 71 -20.78 -5.57 14.44
C LEU A 71 -19.35 -6.12 14.26
N THR A 72 -19.12 -7.36 14.67
CA THR A 72 -17.83 -8.05 14.50
C THR A 72 -17.49 -8.24 13.02
N ILE A 73 -18.46 -8.64 12.20
CA ILE A 73 -18.30 -8.79 10.75
C ILE A 73 -17.94 -7.45 10.10
N ILE A 74 -18.68 -6.37 10.44
CA ILE A 74 -18.39 -5.02 9.94
C ILE A 74 -16.98 -4.60 10.35
N PHE A 75 -16.58 -4.87 11.59
CA PHE A 75 -15.24 -4.58 12.09
C PHE A 75 -14.16 -5.33 11.29
N ILE A 76 -14.32 -6.64 11.07
CA ILE A 76 -13.39 -7.46 10.28
C ILE A 76 -13.24 -6.92 8.85
N ILE A 77 -14.35 -6.58 8.19
CA ILE A 77 -14.35 -6.02 6.83
C ILE A 77 -13.67 -4.65 6.79
N SER A 78 -13.75 -3.87 7.89
CA SER A 78 -13.15 -2.54 7.94
C SER A 78 -11.61 -2.57 7.95
N LEU A 79 -10.98 -3.64 8.46
CA LEU A 79 -9.52 -3.75 8.58
C LEU A 79 -8.77 -3.57 7.25
N PRO A 80 -9.05 -4.34 6.17
CA PRO A 80 -8.39 -4.12 4.89
C PRO A 80 -8.73 -2.76 4.26
N LEU A 81 -9.96 -2.24 4.48
CA LEU A 81 -10.37 -0.94 3.96
C LEU A 81 -9.55 0.21 4.56
N GLN A 82 -9.23 0.14 5.86
CA GLN A 82 -8.37 1.12 6.53
C GLN A 82 -6.96 1.14 5.91
N GLY A 83 -6.40 -0.03 5.60
CA GLY A 83 -5.10 -0.15 4.94
C GLY A 83 -5.07 0.51 3.56
N PHE A 84 -6.05 0.22 2.71
CA PHE A 84 -6.15 0.88 1.40
C PHE A 84 -6.45 2.37 1.49
N TYR A 85 -7.25 2.79 2.46
CA TYR A 85 -7.51 4.22 2.66
C TYR A 85 -6.22 4.97 3.04
N TRP A 86 -5.44 4.42 3.97
CA TRP A 86 -4.14 4.97 4.34
C TRP A 86 -3.20 5.07 3.14
N LEU A 87 -3.11 4.00 2.33
CA LEU A 87 -2.28 3.97 1.10
C LEU A 87 -2.74 5.01 0.07
N GLY A 88 -4.05 5.18 -0.10
CA GLY A 88 -4.61 6.21 -0.98
C GLY A 88 -4.19 7.61 -0.53
N LYS A 89 -4.33 7.90 0.78
CA LYS A 89 -3.88 9.18 1.36
C LYS A 89 -2.39 9.41 1.20
N ARG A 90 -1.59 8.37 1.47
CA ARG A 90 -0.14 8.44 1.34
C ARG A 90 0.28 8.75 -0.10
N SER A 91 -0.35 8.12 -1.08
CA SER A 91 -0.03 8.33 -2.51
C SER A 91 -0.18 9.78 -2.98
N LEU A 92 -1.15 10.52 -2.43
CA LEU A 92 -1.41 11.92 -2.78
C LEU A 92 -0.63 12.91 -1.90
N THR A 93 0.09 12.42 -0.90
CA THR A 93 0.87 13.28 -0.01
C THR A 93 2.11 13.78 -0.76
N PRO A 94 2.45 15.08 -0.69
CA PRO A 94 3.69 15.59 -1.26
C PRO A 94 4.90 15.01 -0.53
N LEU A 95 6.02 14.90 -1.24
CA LEU A 95 7.27 14.39 -0.68
C LEU A 95 7.80 15.34 0.40
N ASN A 96 8.33 14.77 1.49
CA ASN A 96 9.08 15.54 2.48
C ASN A 96 10.48 15.89 1.93
N GLU A 97 11.13 16.91 2.47
CA GLU A 97 12.42 17.41 1.96
C GLU A 97 13.47 16.29 1.80
N GLY A 98 13.54 15.34 2.74
CA GLY A 98 14.46 14.20 2.67
C GLY A 98 14.20 13.25 1.50
N THR A 99 12.94 12.85 1.28
CA THR A 99 12.59 11.95 0.15
C THR A 99 12.63 12.70 -1.18
N LEU A 100 12.43 14.01 -1.15
CA LEU A 100 12.48 14.88 -2.31
C LEU A 100 13.92 15.00 -2.85
N ALA A 101 14.92 15.15 -1.97
CA ALA A 101 16.33 15.10 -2.37
C ALA A 101 16.69 13.75 -3.05
N TRP A 102 16.17 12.64 -2.53
CA TRP A 102 16.37 11.32 -3.11
C TRP A 102 15.66 11.17 -4.47
N TYR A 103 14.43 11.68 -4.59
CA TYR A 103 13.69 11.74 -5.86
C TYR A 103 14.50 12.48 -6.93
N PHE A 104 15.05 13.66 -6.62
CA PHE A 104 15.89 14.41 -7.54
C PHE A 104 17.14 13.63 -7.97
N LYS A 105 17.81 12.96 -7.03
CA LYS A 105 19.02 12.17 -7.33
C LYS A 105 18.71 11.04 -8.32
N ILE A 106 17.60 10.32 -8.12
CA ILE A 106 17.15 9.27 -9.05
C ILE A 106 16.78 9.89 -10.39
N TYR A 107 16.00 10.96 -10.38
CA TYR A 107 15.55 11.62 -11.61
C TYR A 107 16.74 12.07 -12.46
N GLN A 108 17.76 12.68 -11.84
CA GLN A 108 18.96 13.12 -12.53
C GLN A 108 19.73 11.92 -13.12
N LYS A 109 19.97 10.86 -12.35
CA LYS A 109 20.64 9.64 -12.88
C LYS A 109 19.86 9.03 -14.04
N LEU A 110 18.54 8.97 -13.94
CA LEU A 110 17.70 8.37 -14.99
C LEU A 110 17.60 9.26 -16.23
N SER A 111 17.64 10.59 -16.07
CA SER A 111 17.64 11.54 -17.19
C SER A 111 18.85 11.42 -18.11
N LEU A 112 19.98 10.92 -17.59
CA LEU A 112 21.19 10.67 -18.37
C LEU A 112 21.05 9.47 -19.30
N GLN A 113 20.20 8.51 -18.96
CA GLN A 113 19.99 7.28 -19.73
C GLN A 113 18.74 7.35 -20.62
N LYS A 114 17.73 8.12 -20.19
CA LYS A 114 16.45 8.20 -20.89
C LYS A 114 15.82 9.60 -20.77
N ALA A 115 15.20 10.06 -21.85
CA ALA A 115 14.40 11.27 -21.83
C ALA A 115 13.19 11.09 -20.89
N LEU A 116 13.12 11.93 -19.86
CA LEU A 116 12.06 11.96 -18.86
C LEU A 116 11.05 13.08 -19.15
N PRO A 117 9.77 12.90 -18.78
CA PRO A 117 8.78 13.97 -18.83
C PRO A 117 9.17 15.10 -17.86
N ALA A 118 8.72 16.32 -18.14
CA ALA A 118 9.00 17.49 -17.31
C ALA A 118 8.66 17.23 -15.84
N MET A 119 9.57 17.64 -14.96
CA MET A 119 9.43 17.41 -13.53
C MET A 119 8.24 18.17 -12.95
N GLU A 120 7.43 17.49 -12.15
CA GLU A 120 6.31 18.13 -11.46
C GLU A 120 6.80 19.08 -10.36
N THR A 121 6.08 20.19 -10.18
CA THR A 121 6.42 21.26 -9.21
C THR A 121 6.27 20.82 -7.76
N GLN A 122 5.40 19.83 -7.48
CA GLN A 122 5.21 19.22 -6.16
C GLN A 122 5.06 17.69 -6.31
N PRO A 123 6.17 16.94 -6.43
CA PRO A 123 6.10 15.51 -6.66
C PRO A 123 5.49 14.79 -5.45
N THR A 124 4.60 13.85 -5.72
CA THR A 124 3.91 13.06 -4.69
C THR A 124 4.58 11.70 -4.47
N PHE A 125 4.20 11.00 -3.41
CA PHE A 125 4.63 9.61 -3.21
C PHE A 125 4.20 8.67 -4.35
N ASN A 126 3.14 8.99 -5.10
CA ASN A 126 2.77 8.26 -6.30
C ASN A 126 3.82 8.43 -7.41
N ASP A 127 4.26 9.66 -7.64
CA ASP A 127 5.24 9.98 -8.69
C ASP A 127 6.62 9.42 -8.35
N LEU A 128 6.96 9.38 -7.06
CA LEU A 128 8.12 8.66 -6.56
C LEU A 128 8.10 7.20 -7.01
N VAL A 129 7.01 6.47 -6.74
CA VAL A 129 6.92 5.05 -7.08
C VAL A 129 7.00 4.84 -8.59
N ARG A 130 6.37 5.71 -9.38
CA ARG A 130 6.48 5.67 -10.85
C ARG A 130 7.93 5.85 -11.31
N LEU A 131 8.65 6.81 -10.72
CA LEU A 131 10.06 7.01 -11.00
C LEU A 131 10.89 5.79 -10.59
N LEU A 132 10.57 5.16 -9.45
CA LEU A 132 11.23 3.94 -9.00
C LEU A 132 10.98 2.75 -9.90
N GLN A 133 9.76 2.57 -10.41
CA GLN A 133 9.46 1.53 -11.40
C GLN A 133 10.20 1.76 -12.73
N LEU A 134 10.40 3.01 -13.12
CA LEU A 134 11.20 3.34 -14.31
C LEU A 134 12.69 3.10 -14.06
N ALA A 135 13.18 3.49 -12.87
CA ALA A 135 14.53 3.21 -12.40
C ALA A 135 14.81 1.71 -12.39
N ASP A 136 13.91 0.92 -11.84
CA ASP A 136 14.03 -0.54 -11.78
C ASP A 136 14.16 -1.20 -13.16
N LYS A 137 13.46 -0.66 -14.17
CA LYS A 137 13.51 -1.16 -15.54
C LYS A 137 14.73 -0.71 -16.34
N THR A 138 15.45 0.31 -15.86
CA THR A 138 16.49 1.00 -16.65
C THR A 138 17.87 0.93 -16.01
N LEU A 139 17.94 0.98 -14.68
CA LEU A 139 19.18 1.01 -13.90
C LEU A 139 19.59 -0.39 -13.45
N ASP A 140 20.90 -0.63 -13.45
CA ASP A 140 21.50 -1.89 -13.01
C ASP A 140 21.36 -2.13 -11.49
N GLN A 141 21.50 -3.38 -11.06
CA GLN A 141 21.35 -3.80 -9.65
C GLN A 141 22.30 -3.06 -8.70
N ASP A 142 23.50 -2.69 -9.17
CA ASP A 142 24.52 -1.97 -8.39
C ASP A 142 23.98 -0.62 -7.85
N PHE A 143 23.09 0.03 -8.60
CA PHE A 143 22.46 1.28 -8.15
C PHE A 143 21.67 1.10 -6.86
N TRP A 144 20.97 -0.02 -6.73
CA TRP A 144 20.16 -0.35 -5.55
C TRP A 144 21.03 -0.80 -4.38
N GLU A 145 22.28 -1.21 -4.61
CA GLU A 145 23.25 -1.50 -3.56
C GLU A 145 23.94 -0.23 -3.01
N GLU A 146 24.00 0.85 -3.77
CA GLU A 146 24.56 2.14 -3.32
C GLU A 146 23.60 2.97 -2.44
N ILE A 147 22.29 2.72 -2.55
CA ILE A 147 21.23 3.44 -1.82
C ILE A 147 20.98 2.80 -0.46
#